data_AF-A0A925YAD4-F1
#
_entry.id   AF-A0A925YAD4-F1
#
_cell.length_a   1.000
_cell.length_b   1.000
_cell.length_c   1.000
_cell.angle_alpha   90.00
_cell.angle_beta   90.00
_cell.angle_gamma   90.00
#
_symmetry.space_group_name_H-M   'P 1'
#
loop_
_entity.id
_entity.type
_entity.pdbx_description
1 polymer ?
#
loop_
_entity_poly.entity_id
_entity_poly.type
_entity_poly.pdbx_seq_one_letter_code
_entity_poly.pdbx_strand_id
1 'polypeptide(L)'
;MLPQPPPNAPAPPPSEAALRSRRQWRWIWIVGLVSIAALLVLTAPLFIRRHHPRDQTEAVNNARQMGLALFEFEYEYGAYPNADTVVAVQKATGTTLNLGTKTSNDFFRQLIGGNFTQSEKIFYAAKIPGVRKPDDNITGAEALKKGECGFAYF
;
A
#
# COMPACT_ATOMS: atom_id res chain seq x y z
N MET A 1 -2.88 -68.65 -30.30
CA MET A 1 -4.01 -67.81 -29.84
C MET A 1 -4.54 -68.42 -28.56
N LEU A 2 -4.57 -67.69 -27.45
CA LEU A 2 -5.16 -68.19 -26.21
C LEU A 2 -6.69 -68.26 -26.40
N PRO A 3 -7.36 -69.34 -25.97
CA PRO A 3 -8.81 -69.45 -26.07
C PRO A 3 -9.48 -68.34 -25.24
N GLN A 4 -10.48 -67.67 -25.80
CA GLN A 4 -11.25 -66.67 -25.06
C GLN A 4 -12.13 -67.36 -24.01
N PRO A 5 -12.20 -66.83 -22.78
CA PRO A 5 -13.06 -67.39 -21.74
C PRO A 5 -14.56 -67.18 -22.10
N PRO A 6 -15.45 -68.06 -21.63
CA PRO A 6 -16.88 -67.97 -21.93
C PRO A 6 -17.49 -66.66 -21.39
N PRO A 7 -18.56 -66.14 -22.02
CA PRO A 7 -19.11 -64.79 -21.76
C PRO A 7 -19.51 -64.51 -20.31
N ASN A 8 -19.78 -65.55 -19.52
CA ASN A 8 -20.24 -65.46 -18.14
C ASN A 8 -19.18 -65.94 -17.11
N ALA A 9 -17.92 -66.10 -17.53
CA ALA A 9 -16.86 -66.49 -16.60
C ALA A 9 -16.56 -65.34 -15.62
N PRO A 10 -16.50 -65.61 -14.30
CA PRO A 10 -16.08 -64.60 -13.34
C PRO A 10 -14.65 -64.15 -13.67
N ALA A 11 -14.39 -62.85 -13.55
CA ALA A 11 -13.07 -62.30 -13.82
C ALA A 11 -12.02 -63.03 -12.97
N PRO A 12 -10.89 -63.46 -13.57
CA PRO A 12 -9.85 -64.13 -12.81
C PRO A 12 -9.35 -63.19 -11.70
N PRO A 13 -9.01 -63.74 -10.52
CA PRO A 13 -8.49 -62.92 -9.44
C PRO A 13 -7.24 -62.18 -9.91
N PRO A 14 -7.02 -60.93 -9.45
CA PRO A 14 -5.89 -60.13 -9.88
C PRO A 14 -4.59 -60.89 -9.61
N SER A 15 -3.73 -60.95 -10.63
CA SER A 15 -2.42 -61.58 -10.49
C SER A 15 -1.60 -60.87 -9.42
N GLU A 16 -0.65 -61.57 -8.80
CA GLU A 16 0.24 -60.98 -7.78
C GLU A 16 0.97 -59.74 -8.31
N ALA A 17 1.33 -59.75 -9.60
CA ALA A 17 1.90 -58.61 -10.29
C ALA A 17 0.95 -57.40 -10.33
N ALA A 18 -0.34 -57.63 -10.59
CA ALA A 18 -1.36 -56.57 -10.59
C ALA A 18 -1.58 -55.97 -9.19
N LEU A 19 -1.58 -56.81 -8.16
CA LEU A 19 -1.67 -56.34 -6.76
C LEU A 19 -0.44 -55.53 -6.33
N ARG A 20 0.77 -56.01 -6.69
CA ARG A 20 2.03 -55.31 -6.41
C ARG A 20 2.11 -53.97 -7.14
N SER A 21 1.71 -53.92 -8.40
CA SER A 21 1.65 -52.69 -9.20
C SER A 21 0.68 -51.67 -8.60
N ARG A 22 -0.54 -52.09 -8.21
CA ARG A 22 -1.50 -51.19 -7.54
C ARG A 22 -0.94 -50.64 -6.23
N ARG A 23 -0.25 -51.46 -5.45
CA ARG A 23 0.40 -51.02 -4.20
C ARG A 23 1.52 -50.01 -4.47
N GLN A 24 2.37 -50.25 -5.47
CA GLN A 24 3.44 -49.33 -5.86
C GLN A 24 2.89 -47.99 -6.36
N TRP A 25 1.87 -48.02 -7.22
CA TRP A 25 1.18 -46.81 -7.68
C TRP A 25 0.58 -46.00 -6.54
N ARG A 26 -0.06 -46.66 -5.56
CA ARG A 26 -0.59 -45.98 -4.37
C ARG A 26 0.52 -45.28 -3.57
N TRP A 27 1.67 -45.92 -3.41
CA TRP A 27 2.81 -45.29 -2.72
C TRP A 27 3.39 -44.10 -3.49
N ILE A 28 3.50 -44.19 -4.83
CA ILE A 28 3.96 -43.08 -5.67
C ILE A 28 3.02 -41.86 -5.50
N TRP A 29 1.70 -42.08 -5.53
CA TRP A 29 0.71 -41.03 -5.30
C TRP A 29 0.82 -40.39 -3.91
N ILE A 30 0.98 -41.20 -2.86
CA ILE A 30 1.13 -40.69 -1.49
C ILE A 30 2.40 -39.85 -1.36
N VAL A 31 3.53 -40.33 -1.87
CA VAL A 31 4.80 -39.61 -1.83
C VAL A 31 4.71 -38.29 -2.61
N GLY A 32 4.06 -38.30 -3.77
CA GLY A 32 3.84 -37.10 -4.58
C GLY A 32 2.96 -36.05 -3.87
N LEU A 33 1.90 -36.47 -3.18
CA LEU A 33 1.06 -35.55 -2.41
C LEU A 33 1.81 -34.96 -1.21
N VAL A 34 2.59 -35.78 -0.50
CA VAL A 34 3.39 -35.33 0.64
C VAL A 34 4.47 -34.34 0.22
N SER A 35 5.13 -34.56 -0.93
CA SER A 35 6.15 -33.64 -1.43
C SER A 35 5.58 -32.28 -1.82
N ILE A 36 4.41 -32.24 -2.46
CA ILE A 36 3.71 -30.99 -2.80
C ILE A 36 3.29 -30.25 -1.52
N ALA A 37 2.72 -30.97 -0.54
CA ALA A 37 2.33 -30.37 0.74
C ALA A 37 3.55 -29.79 1.49
N ALA A 38 4.68 -30.50 1.51
CA ALA A 38 5.92 -30.01 2.11
C ALA A 38 6.43 -28.74 1.42
N LEU A 39 6.36 -28.68 0.07
CA LEU A 39 6.76 -27.50 -0.69
C LEU A 39 5.88 -26.28 -0.37
N LEU A 40 4.57 -26.48 -0.24
CA LEU A 40 3.62 -25.42 0.13
C LEU A 40 3.86 -24.91 1.56
N VAL A 41 4.15 -25.80 2.52
CA VAL A 41 4.46 -25.41 3.90
C VAL A 41 5.77 -24.62 3.97
N LEU A 42 6.80 -25.02 3.21
CA LEU A 42 8.08 -24.31 3.15
C LEU A 42 7.95 -22.93 2.50
N THR A 43 7.06 -22.76 1.51
CA THR A 43 6.90 -21.49 0.78
C THR A 43 5.87 -20.55 1.41
N ALA A 44 4.91 -21.04 2.19
CA ALA A 44 3.89 -20.25 2.87
C ALA A 44 4.41 -19.01 3.67
N PRO A 45 5.46 -19.10 4.51
CA PRO A 45 5.92 -17.94 5.29
C PRO A 45 6.47 -16.80 4.43
N LEU A 46 6.90 -17.06 3.19
CA LEU A 46 7.39 -16.02 2.27
C LEU A 46 6.24 -15.15 1.71
N PHE A 47 5.03 -15.70 1.60
CA PHE A 47 3.87 -14.96 1.11
C PHE A 47 3.08 -14.29 2.23
N ILE A 48 3.04 -14.89 3.42
CA ILE A 48 2.29 -14.38 4.57
C ILE A 48 3.00 -13.17 5.21
N ARG A 49 4.33 -13.04 5.08
CA ARG A 49 5.12 -11.92 5.62
C ARG A 49 5.03 -10.60 4.83
N ARG A 50 3.97 -10.38 4.06
CA ARG A 50 3.69 -9.05 3.51
C ARG A 50 3.04 -8.18 4.58
N HIS A 51 3.83 -7.71 5.54
CA HIS A 51 3.42 -6.55 6.34
C HIS A 51 3.05 -5.43 5.37
N HIS A 52 1.83 -4.91 5.42
CA HIS A 52 1.32 -3.84 4.55
C HIS A 52 2.29 -2.64 4.55
N PRO A 53 3.24 -2.54 3.61
CA PRO A 53 4.18 -1.43 3.58
C PRO A 53 3.53 -0.22 2.90
N ARG A 54 2.27 -0.36 2.45
CA ARG A 54 1.55 0.61 1.64
C ARG A 54 1.43 1.94 2.36
N ASP A 55 1.06 1.91 3.63
CA ASP A 55 0.85 3.11 4.45
C ASP A 55 2.17 3.85 4.70
N GLN A 56 3.24 3.11 5.02
CA GLN A 56 4.58 3.69 5.20
C GLN A 56 5.14 4.21 3.88
N THR A 57 4.94 3.49 2.78
CA THR A 57 5.38 3.90 1.45
C THR A 57 4.62 5.15 0.99
N GLU A 58 3.31 5.22 1.22
CA GLU A 58 2.49 6.42 0.97
C GLU A 58 3.00 7.60 1.80
N ALA A 59 3.16 7.43 3.12
CA ALA A 59 3.65 8.49 4.00
C ALA A 59 5.05 8.98 3.60
N VAL A 60 5.97 8.08 3.23
CA VAL A 60 7.33 8.46 2.78
C VAL A 60 7.28 9.18 1.43
N ASN A 61 6.47 8.72 0.49
CA ASN A 61 6.31 9.40 -0.80
C ASN A 61 5.66 10.79 -0.65
N ASN A 62 4.70 10.91 0.26
CA ASN A 62 4.04 12.16 0.61
C ASN A 62 5.04 13.13 1.26
N ALA A 63 5.83 12.65 2.24
CA ALA A 63 6.87 13.45 2.88
C ALA A 63 7.94 13.95 1.89
N ARG A 64 8.33 13.14 0.89
CA ARG A 64 9.25 13.59 -0.17
C ARG A 64 8.65 14.71 -1.01
N GLN A 65 7.39 14.58 -1.44
CA GLN A 65 6.70 15.62 -2.21
C GLN A 65 6.54 16.90 -1.39
N MET A 66 6.17 16.78 -0.12
CA MET A 66 6.11 17.89 0.81
C MET A 66 7.48 18.57 0.98
N GLY A 67 8.56 17.79 1.10
CA GLY A 67 9.92 18.32 1.17
C GLY A 67 10.35 19.09 -0.08
N LEU A 68 9.97 18.61 -1.28
CA LEU A 68 10.22 19.34 -2.53
C LEU A 68 9.44 20.66 -2.58
N ALA A 69 8.15 20.66 -2.22
CA ALA A 69 7.35 21.87 -2.17
C ALA A 69 7.89 22.88 -1.15
N LEU A 70 8.38 22.41 0.01
CA LEU A 70 9.04 23.24 1.01
C LEU A 70 10.34 23.86 0.49
N PHE A 71 11.15 23.09 -0.26
CA PHE A 71 12.39 23.58 -0.85
C PHE A 71 12.14 24.62 -1.95
N GLU A 72 11.15 24.39 -2.81
CA GLU A 72 10.73 25.35 -3.82
C GLU A 72 10.21 26.65 -3.17
N PHE A 73 9.43 26.52 -2.09
CA PHE A 73 8.97 27.67 -1.31
C PHE A 73 10.13 28.46 -0.71
N GLU A 74 11.10 27.78 -0.09
CA GLU A 74 12.30 28.44 0.47
C GLU A 74 13.09 29.15 -0.62
N TYR A 75 13.23 28.56 -1.80
CA TYR A 75 13.92 29.18 -2.93
C TYR A 75 13.23 30.49 -3.38
N GLU A 76 11.90 30.53 -3.38
CA GLU A 76 11.14 31.71 -3.81
C GLU A 76 11.05 32.81 -2.74
N TYR A 77 10.82 32.42 -1.47
CA TYR A 77 10.55 33.37 -0.38
C TYR A 77 11.76 33.60 0.55
N GLY A 78 12.86 32.86 0.38
CA GLY A 78 14.07 32.95 1.19
C GLY A 78 13.97 32.34 2.59
N ALA A 79 12.84 31.70 2.91
CA ALA A 79 12.59 30.99 4.15
C ALA A 79 11.50 29.94 3.94
N TYR A 80 11.50 28.87 4.74
CA TYR A 80 10.36 27.96 4.80
C TYR A 80 9.08 28.68 5.30
N PRO A 81 7.89 28.14 5.02
CA PRO A 81 6.62 28.74 5.46
C PRO A 81 6.64 29.07 6.95
N ASN A 82 6.42 30.34 7.28
CA ASN A 82 6.38 30.83 8.65
C ASN A 82 5.37 31.99 8.76
N ALA A 83 5.29 32.65 9.91
CA ALA A 83 4.31 33.71 10.13
C ALA A 83 4.58 34.95 9.25
N ASP A 84 5.85 35.22 8.95
CA ASP A 84 6.29 36.39 8.18
C ASP A 84 6.06 36.20 6.67
N THR A 85 6.14 34.96 6.17
CA THR A 85 5.93 34.65 4.74
C THR A 85 4.47 34.71 4.31
N VAL A 86 3.51 34.66 5.24
CA VAL A 86 2.06 34.72 4.96
C VAL A 86 1.69 35.92 4.08
N VAL A 87 2.16 37.10 4.46
CA VAL A 87 1.83 38.35 3.74
C VAL A 87 2.45 38.36 2.35
N ALA A 88 3.67 37.82 2.21
CA ALA A 88 4.35 37.73 0.93
C ALA A 88 3.60 36.80 -0.03
N VAL A 89 3.19 35.62 0.44
CA VAL A 89 2.41 34.66 -0.35
C VAL A 89 1.06 35.26 -0.79
N GLN A 90 0.31 35.86 0.15
CA GLN A 90 -0.98 36.49 -0.18
C GLN A 90 -0.84 37.61 -1.22
N LYS A 91 0.21 38.41 -1.11
CA LYS A 91 0.48 39.50 -2.05
C LYS A 91 0.90 38.97 -3.43
N ALA A 92 1.68 37.90 -3.48
CA ALA A 92 2.19 37.32 -4.72
C ALA A 92 1.10 36.57 -5.50
N THR A 93 0.26 35.79 -4.82
CA THR A 93 -0.71 34.91 -5.50
C THR A 93 -2.15 35.41 -5.46
N GLY A 94 -2.47 36.36 -4.59
CA GLY A 94 -3.85 36.79 -4.36
C GLY A 94 -4.74 35.69 -3.74
N THR A 95 -4.14 34.67 -3.12
CA THR A 95 -4.88 33.56 -2.55
C THR A 95 -5.88 34.02 -1.48
N THR A 96 -7.10 33.48 -1.54
CA THR A 96 -8.15 33.72 -0.53
C THR A 96 -8.12 32.67 0.59
N LEU A 97 -7.11 31.80 0.62
CA LEU A 97 -6.98 30.78 1.66
C LEU A 97 -6.63 31.40 3.01
N ASN A 98 -7.21 30.83 4.06
CA ASN A 98 -6.86 31.22 5.42
C ASN A 98 -5.52 30.57 5.82
N LEU A 99 -4.43 31.28 5.54
CA LEU A 99 -3.07 30.80 5.77
C LEU A 99 -2.73 30.70 7.26
N GLY A 100 -3.37 31.45 8.17
CA GLY A 100 -3.09 31.39 9.61
C GLY A 100 -1.60 31.56 9.99
N THR A 101 -1.25 31.33 11.26
CA THR A 101 0.14 31.47 11.78
C THR A 101 0.45 30.58 12.98
N LYS A 102 -0.43 29.64 13.36
CA LYS A 102 -0.36 28.96 14.67
C LYS A 102 -0.20 27.45 14.58
N THR A 103 -0.68 26.85 13.49
CA THR A 103 -0.71 25.39 13.35
C THR A 103 0.09 24.93 12.15
N SER A 104 0.46 23.64 12.12
CA SER A 104 1.12 23.06 10.95
C SER A 104 0.26 23.19 9.69
N ASN A 105 -1.05 23.05 9.82
CA ASN A 105 -2.00 23.27 8.73
C ASN A 105 -1.94 24.71 8.19
N ASP A 106 -1.76 25.70 9.07
CA ASP A 106 -1.64 27.10 8.68
C ASP A 106 -0.43 27.29 7.76
N PHE A 107 0.75 26.87 8.22
CA PHE A 107 1.97 26.99 7.43
C PHE A 107 1.92 26.17 6.13
N PHE A 108 1.38 24.95 6.16
CA PHE A 108 1.26 24.13 4.94
C PHE A 108 0.22 24.65 3.95
N ARG A 109 -0.81 25.40 4.38
CA ARG A 109 -1.70 26.10 3.43
C ARG A 109 -0.96 27.13 2.59
N GLN A 110 0.19 27.64 3.03
CA GLN A 110 1.01 28.53 2.20
C GLN A 110 1.56 27.81 0.97
N LEU A 111 1.84 26.51 1.07
CA LEU A 111 2.28 25.71 -0.09
C LEU A 111 1.15 25.54 -1.11
N ILE A 112 -0.10 25.41 -0.64
CA ILE A 112 -1.28 25.34 -1.49
C ILE A 112 -1.58 26.72 -2.10
N GLY A 113 -1.65 27.76 -1.26
CA GLY A 113 -1.93 29.14 -1.67
C GLY A 113 -0.83 29.77 -2.54
N GLY A 114 0.40 29.25 -2.42
CA GLY A 114 1.56 29.59 -3.23
C GLY A 114 1.68 28.80 -4.55
N ASN A 115 0.76 27.86 -4.82
CA ASN A 115 0.81 26.94 -5.97
C ASN A 115 2.03 25.99 -6.02
N PHE A 116 2.71 25.75 -4.90
CA PHE A 116 3.77 24.73 -4.79
C PHE A 116 3.21 23.30 -4.71
N THR A 117 1.94 23.19 -4.32
CA THR A 117 1.17 21.95 -4.42
C THR A 117 -0.28 22.26 -4.75
N GLN A 118 -0.94 21.33 -5.45
CA GLN A 118 -2.37 21.37 -5.76
C GLN A 118 -3.13 20.20 -5.16
N SER A 119 -2.49 19.46 -4.25
CA SER A 119 -3.12 18.32 -3.58
C SER A 119 -2.80 18.29 -2.09
N GLU A 120 -3.81 17.93 -1.30
CA GLU A 120 -3.69 17.79 0.14
C GLU A 120 -3.13 16.42 0.54
N LYS A 121 -3.16 15.47 -0.40
CA LYS A 121 -2.72 14.09 -0.19
C LYS A 121 -1.25 14.04 0.25
N ILE A 122 -0.43 14.99 -0.17
CA ILE A 122 0.97 15.06 0.24
C ILE A 122 1.16 15.32 1.75
N PHE A 123 0.13 15.83 2.43
CA PHE A 123 0.14 16.07 3.87
C PHE A 123 -0.46 14.93 4.68
N TYR A 124 -0.97 13.88 4.01
CA TYR A 124 -1.59 12.74 4.66
C TYR A 124 -0.57 11.68 5.06
N ALA A 125 -0.70 11.18 6.29
CA ALA A 125 0.00 10.01 6.77
C ALA A 125 -0.98 9.08 7.52
N ALA A 126 -1.10 7.85 7.02
CA ALA A 126 -2.04 6.87 7.55
C ALA A 126 -1.64 6.39 8.96
N LYS A 127 -2.64 5.90 9.72
CA LYS A 127 -2.49 5.32 11.06
C LYS A 127 -1.99 6.28 12.16
N ILE A 128 -2.01 7.59 11.90
CA ILE A 128 -1.83 8.60 12.95
C ILE A 128 -3.19 8.87 13.62
N PRO A 129 -3.30 8.80 14.95
CA PRO A 129 -4.54 9.09 15.66
C PRO A 129 -5.09 10.48 15.32
N GLY A 130 -6.37 10.56 14.96
CA GLY A 130 -7.03 11.82 14.60
C GLY A 130 -6.77 12.31 13.17
N VAL A 131 -5.99 11.57 12.37
CA VAL A 131 -5.75 11.86 10.96
C VAL A 131 -6.70 11.06 10.07
N ARG A 132 -7.31 11.72 9.09
CA ARG A 132 -8.18 11.17 8.04
C ARG A 132 -7.62 11.50 6.67
N LYS A 133 -7.99 10.70 5.69
CA LYS A 133 -7.61 10.96 4.30
C LYS A 133 -8.31 12.23 3.80
N PRO A 134 -7.59 13.16 3.16
CA PRO A 134 -8.19 14.37 2.60
C PRO A 134 -9.08 14.05 1.40
N ASP A 135 -10.03 14.94 1.14
CA ASP A 135 -10.91 14.90 -0.03
C ASP A 135 -10.34 15.68 -1.23
N ASP A 136 -9.18 16.32 -1.06
CA ASP A 136 -8.48 17.12 -2.08
C ASP A 136 -9.22 18.43 -2.41
N ASN A 137 -10.15 18.86 -1.56
CA ASN A 137 -10.86 20.12 -1.70
C ASN A 137 -10.06 21.28 -1.11
N ILE A 138 -9.13 21.81 -1.90
CA ILE A 138 -8.24 22.92 -1.50
C ILE A 138 -8.91 24.31 -1.50
N THR A 139 -10.24 24.41 -1.39
CA THR A 139 -10.95 25.70 -1.49
C THR A 139 -11.31 26.28 -0.12
N GLY A 140 -11.02 27.56 0.09
CA GLY A 140 -11.44 28.31 1.28
C GLY A 140 -11.06 27.63 2.61
N ALA A 141 -12.06 27.34 3.44
CA ALA A 141 -11.89 26.68 4.74
C ALA A 141 -11.77 25.14 4.65
N GLU A 142 -11.96 24.58 3.45
CA GLU A 142 -11.82 23.15 3.18
C GLU A 142 -10.34 22.76 3.05
N ALA A 143 -9.49 23.70 2.61
CA ALA A 143 -8.06 23.48 2.51
C ALA A 143 -7.44 23.09 3.87
N LEU A 144 -6.83 21.92 3.94
CA LEU A 144 -6.18 21.32 5.09
C LEU A 144 -7.04 21.44 6.34
N LYS A 145 -8.23 20.85 6.32
CA LYS A 145 -9.07 20.79 7.52
C LYS A 145 -8.38 20.04 8.65
N LYS A 146 -8.89 20.29 9.85
CA LYS A 146 -8.45 19.56 11.04
C LYS A 146 -8.53 18.05 10.80
N GLY A 147 -7.41 17.38 11.01
CA GLY A 147 -7.27 15.94 10.80
C GLY A 147 -6.81 15.53 9.40
N GLU A 148 -6.59 16.42 8.43
CA GLU A 148 -6.09 16.02 7.10
C GLU A 148 -4.57 16.07 6.98
N CYS A 149 -3.92 16.84 7.85
CA CYS A 149 -2.47 16.86 7.98
C CYS A 149 -2.02 15.84 9.03
N GLY A 150 -1.15 14.91 8.64
CA GLY A 150 -0.49 13.96 9.51
C GLY A 150 0.96 14.33 9.89
N PHE A 151 1.45 15.47 9.43
CA PHE A 151 2.82 15.93 9.69
C PHE A 151 2.82 17.12 10.66
N ALA A 152 3.77 17.11 11.59
CA ALA A 152 4.01 18.25 12.45
C ALA A 152 4.95 19.23 11.76
N TYR A 153 4.73 20.52 12.02
CA TYR A 153 5.48 21.65 11.50
C TYR A 153 5.40 22.79 12.51
N PHE A 154 6.55 23.37 12.86
CA PHE A 154 6.75 24.31 13.96
C PHE A 154 7.43 25.58 13.47
#